data_AF-A0A0G1NNP7-F1
#
_entry.id   AF-A0A0G1NNP7-F1
#
_cell.length_a   1.000
_cell.length_b   1.000
_cell.length_c   1.000
_cell.angle_alpha   90.00
_cell.angle_beta   90.00
_cell.angle_gamma   90.00
#
_symmetry.space_group_name_H-M   'P 1'
#
loop_
_entity.id
_entity.type
_entity.pdbx_description
1 polymer ?
#
loop_
_entity_poly.entity_id
_entity_poly.type
_entity_poly.pdbx_seq_one_letter_code
_entity_poly.pdbx_strand_id
1 'polypeptide(L)' 'MGKIKENLKEMKTADLEKKLGTLREEERSLRFKAEGARSKNVKHLKNLKKDIARVLTVLRTHGAAAK' A
#
# COMPACT_ATOMS: atom_id res chain seq x y z
N MET A 1 5.39 -7.25 -10.92
CA MET A 1 4.30 -6.25 -10.79
C MET A 1 3.70 -6.40 -9.39
N GLY A 2 3.31 -5.31 -8.71
CA GLY A 2 2.79 -5.35 -7.33
C GLY A 2 1.53 -6.23 -7.22
N LYS A 3 1.52 -7.12 -6.22
CA LYS A 3 0.55 -8.22 -6.00
C LYS A 3 -0.89 -7.76 -5.78
N ILE A 4 -1.13 -6.48 -5.49
CA ILE A 4 -2.46 -5.95 -5.20
C ILE A 4 -3.13 -5.46 -6.50
N LYS A 5 -3.44 -6.40 -7.40
CA LYS A 5 -4.18 -6.10 -8.65
C LYS A 5 -5.63 -6.59 -8.60
N GLU A 6 -5.93 -7.57 -7.76
CA GLU A 6 -7.25 -8.17 -7.66
C GLU A 6 -7.94 -7.65 -6.39
N ASN A 7 -9.16 -7.12 -6.56
CA ASN A 7 -10.15 -6.85 -5.50
C ASN A 7 -10.17 -5.48 -4.79
N LEU A 8 -9.28 -4.51 -5.05
CA LEU A 8 -9.37 -3.22 -4.33
C LEU A 8 -10.68 -2.44 -4.60
N LYS A 9 -11.28 -2.59 -5.78
CA LYS A 9 -12.48 -1.84 -6.19
C LYS A 9 -13.78 -2.29 -5.50
N GLU A 10 -13.82 -3.52 -4.98
CA GLU A 10 -15.01 -4.11 -4.36
C GLU A 10 -14.96 -4.03 -2.82
N MET A 11 -13.84 -3.58 -2.25
CA MET A 11 -13.68 -3.50 -0.80
C MET A 11 -14.35 -2.26 -0.23
N LYS A 12 -14.87 -2.39 0.99
CA LYS A 12 -15.41 -1.27 1.75
C LYS A 12 -14.29 -0.29 2.09
N THR A 13 -14.63 1.00 2.15
CA THR A 13 -13.71 2.09 2.51
C THR A 13 -12.99 1.83 3.84
N ALA A 14 -13.70 1.29 4.84
CA ALA A 14 -13.14 0.92 6.14
C ALA A 14 -12.04 -0.16 6.06
N ASP A 15 -12.16 -1.12 5.13
CA ASP A 15 -11.15 -2.17 4.96
C ASP A 15 -9.92 -1.66 4.20
N LEU A 16 -10.12 -0.70 3.30
CA LEU A 16 -9.04 -0.02 2.58
C LEU A 16 -8.18 0.84 3.52
N GLU A 17 -8.80 1.54 4.47
CA GLU A 17 -8.08 2.31 5.48
C GLU A 17 -7.24 1.43 6.40
N LYS A 18 -7.78 0.29 6.85
CA LYS A 18 -7.02 -0.71 7.63
C LYS A 18 -5.81 -1.22 6.85
N LYS A 19 -6.00 -1.58 5.58
CA LYS A 19 -4.90 -2.02 4.69
C LYS A 19 -3.86 -0.94 4.46
N LEU A 20 -4.27 0.33 4.41
CA LEU A 20 -3.35 1.45 4.28
C LEU A 20 -2.46 1.59 5.51
N GLY A 21 -3.02 1.37 6.72
CA GLY A 21 -2.25 1.33 7.97
C GLY A 21 -1.18 0.26 7.95
N THR A 22 -1.56 -0.99 7.64
CA THR A 22 -0.61 -2.12 7.62
C THR A 22 0.51 -1.93 6.59
N LEU A 23 0.19 -1.46 5.39
CA LEU A 23 1.18 -1.21 4.33
C LEU A 23 2.19 -0.11 4.73
N ARG A 24 1.75 0.91 5.47
CA ARG A 24 2.66 1.98 5.96
C ARG A 24 3.58 1.48 7.07
N GLU A 25 3.08 0.64 7.97
CA GLU A 25 3.89 -0.01 9.01
C GLU A 25 4.94 -0.95 8.41
N GLU A 26 4.57 -1.71 7.39
CA GLU A 26 5.49 -2.53 6.61
C GLU A 26 6.56 -1.68 5.91
N GLU A 27 6.17 -0.57 5.27
CA GLU A 27 7.13 0.36 4.65
C GLU A 27 8.15 0.89 5.68
N ARG A 28 7.66 1.31 6.85
CA ARG A 28 8.49 1.82 7.94
C ARG A 28 9.46 0.75 8.43
N SER A 29 8.96 -0.45 8.72
CA SER A 29 9.77 -1.58 9.16
C SER A 29 10.84 -1.96 8.15
N LEU A 30 10.53 -1.90 6.86
CA LEU A 30 11.48 -2.18 5.80
C LEU A 30 12.54 -1.09 5.64
N ARG A 31 12.19 0.18 5.84
CA ARG A 31 13.19 1.27 5.87
C ARG A 31 14.18 1.06 7.01
N PHE A 32 13.69 0.80 8.23
CA PHE A 32 14.57 0.52 9.37
C PHE A 32 15.46 -0.72 9.14
N LYS A 33 14.91 -1.80 8.59
CA LYS A 33 15.69 -3.01 8.27
C LYS A 33 16.70 -2.78 7.14
N ALA A 34 16.40 -1.91 6.18
CA ALA A 34 17.28 -1.62 5.04
C ALA A 34 18.50 -0.77 5.44
N GLU A 35 18.41 0.01 6.50
CA GLU A 35 19.49 0.87 6.99
C GLU A 35 20.54 0.08 7.78
N GLY A 36 20.12 -0.94 8.54
CA GLY A 36 21.01 -1.81 9.33
C GLY A 36 21.65 -2.97 8.54
N ALA A 37 21.07 -3.39 7.42
CA ALA A 37 21.63 -4.45 6.59
C ALA A 37 21.27 -4.21 5.11
N ARG A 38 22.22 -4.43 4.18
CA ARG A 38 21.97 -4.39 2.73
C ARG A 38 20.91 -5.44 2.37
N SER A 39 19.65 -5.05 2.44
CA SER A 39 18.53 -5.92 2.10
C SER A 39 18.60 -6.25 0.62
N LYS A 40 18.67 -7.55 0.29
CA LYS A 40 18.63 -8.05 -1.09
C LYS A 40 17.34 -7.68 -1.82
N ASN A 41 16.27 -7.31 -1.10
CA ASN A 41 14.94 -7.08 -1.63
C ASN A 41 14.62 -5.60 -1.88
N VAL A 42 15.51 -4.88 -2.58
CA VAL A 42 15.35 -3.45 -2.95
C VAL A 42 14.03 -3.19 -3.71
N LYS A 43 13.57 -4.17 -4.49
CA LYS A 43 12.31 -4.07 -5.27
C LYS A 43 11.05 -4.10 -4.39
N HIS A 44 11.14 -4.59 -3.17
CA HIS A 44 9.97 -4.76 -2.30
C HIS A 44 9.42 -3.40 -1.82
N LEU A 45 10.31 -2.47 -1.44
CA LEU A 45 9.92 -1.11 -1.07
C LEU A 45 9.19 -0.38 -2.22
N LYS A 46 9.68 -0.56 -3.46
CA LYS A 46 9.04 0.01 -4.65
C LYS A 46 7.65 -0.57 -4.89
N ASN A 47 7.44 -1.85 -4.62
CA ASN A 47 6.13 -2.49 -4.75
C ASN A 47 5.15 -1.98 -3.68
N LEU A 48 5.59 -1.91 -2.42
CA LEU A 48 4.82 -1.35 -1.30
C LEU A 48 4.34 0.09 -1.58
N LYS A 49 5.23 0.95 -2.07
CA LYS A 49 4.86 2.32 -2.46
C LYS A 49 3.78 2.35 -3.55
N LYS A 50 3.87 1.47 -4.54
CA LYS A 50 2.86 1.35 -5.60
C LYS A 50 1.53 0.84 -5.07
N ASP A 51 1.57 -0.09 -4.12
CA ASP A 51 0.40 -0.66 -3.48
C ASP A 51 -0.32 0.39 -2.61
N ILE A 52 0.41 1.19 -1.82
CA ILE A 52 -0.14 2.34 -1.08
C ILE A 52 -0.79 3.35 -2.04
N ALA A 53 -0.12 3.69 -3.15
CA ALA A 53 -0.66 4.63 -4.14
C ALA A 53 -1.98 4.12 -4.75
N ARG A 54 -2.09 2.82 -5.05
CA ARG A 54 -3.34 2.22 -5.56
C ARG A 54 -4.48 2.31 -4.55
N VAL A 55 -4.21 2.01 -3.27
CA VAL A 55 -5.22 2.10 -2.21
C VAL A 55 -5.72 3.53 -2.05
N LEU A 56 -4.82 4.51 -2.05
CA LEU A 56 -5.17 5.94 -2.00
C LEU A 56 -6.01 6.38 -3.19
N THR A 57 -5.67 5.92 -4.41
CA THR A 57 -6.47 6.21 -5.61
C THR A 57 -7.88 5.64 -5.48
N VAL A 58 -8.01 4.40 -4.99
CA VAL A 58 -9.31 3.75 -4.83
C VAL A 58 -10.16 4.46 -3.75
N LEU A 59 -9.56 4.83 -2.62
CA LEU A 59 -10.20 5.65 -1.58
C LEU A 59 -10.71 6.98 -2.17
N ARG A 60 -9.88 7.65 -2.98
CA ARG A 60 -10.29 8.88 -3.67
C ARG A 60 -11.42 8.64 -4.67
N THR A 61 -11.42 7.53 -5.42
CA THR A 61 -12.53 7.23 -6.34
C THR A 61 -13.83 6.94 -5.60
N HIS A 62 -13.80 6.24 -4.46
CA HIS A 62 -14.99 6.03 -3.63
C HIS A 62 -15.48 7.34 -3.02
N GLY A 63 -14.58 8.20 -2.53
CA GLY A 63 -14.94 9.51 -1.97
C GLY A 63 -15.38 10.54 -3.01
N ALA A 64 -14.85 10.48 -4.24
CA ALA A 64 -15.21 11.39 -5.33
C ALA A 64 -16.57 11.07 -5.97
N ALA A 65 -17.06 9.83 -5.85
CA ALA A 65 -18.41 9.44 -6.26
C ALA A 65 -19.50 9.93 -5.29
N ALA A 66 -19.13 10.53 -4.15
CA ALA A 66 -20.04 11.06 -3.14
C ALA A 66 -20.21 12.60 -3.21
N LYS A 67 -19.83 13.22 -4.33
CA LYS A 67 -20.13 14.62 -4.67
C LYS A 67 -20.99 14.66 -5.93
#